data_AF-A0A437UN45-F1
#
_entry.id   AF-A0A437UN45-F1
#
_cell.length_a   1.000
_cell.length_b   1.000
_cell.length_c   1.000
_cell.angle_alpha   90.00
_cell.angle_beta   90.00
_cell.angle_gamma   90.00
#
_symmetry.space_group_name_H-M   'P 1'
#
loop_
_entity.id
_entity.type
_entity.pdbx_description
1 polymer ?
#
loop_
_entity_poly.entity_id
_entity_poly.type
_entity_poly.pdbx_seq_one_letter_code
_entity_poly.pdbx_strand_id
1 'polypeptide(L)'
;MTSRIISGGKSGDVPIKKQNIKIQKKRRLTYKMSGGREQFRDLTLLNPPYDLSVLRSITDLSDILNQSIEAYKTNVVGFGMGIRYKVEDLEETEKMKAEWNHLESLVKELCYERPAKEVIEEVIRHVEECGNGFLEVIRNGKGEVVGIDSIKPEYMFVTKLNRVVNENGQDIKVRYFCFRDPLMDSGVESGTWYKTFGDPTPLNVNGSVGKEGSGTATEVIHLKNGDFQDPYGVPRWIGALIKVIGNRKADELNYRYFTQGRHIPLAITLENAQLTAESEATLQSYANAIGGEENQHKFLLLEAEKVTPADAMLGEDDKYKPAIRIEKLADILQKDALFLEYDKNVIDSILGSFRLPPIYVARSSDYTRATAETAKELTEEQVFQPLRESYEARMNSLFREYEFQYVEIFFKTSNIVKMDDIKAILEPAIEAKAVAPNDLRDVVGKVLNKPLEPFDGDEYNKPILTNSQGNAIGSLTGEIDLEKAYGRSETSELAATLRRLIKEVRS
;
A
#
# COMPACT_ATOMS: atom_id res chain seq x y z
N MET A 1 -48.49 -5.45 37.92
CA MET A 1 -47.53 -5.93 36.90
C MET A 1 -46.12 -5.75 37.44
N THR A 2 -45.43 -6.83 37.78
CA THR A 2 -44.00 -6.84 38.08
C THR A 2 -43.25 -7.15 36.79
N SER A 3 -42.65 -6.14 36.15
CA SER A 3 -41.73 -6.35 35.03
C SER A 3 -40.32 -6.60 35.56
N ARG A 4 -39.65 -7.63 35.05
CA ARG A 4 -38.22 -7.86 35.25
C ARG A 4 -37.54 -7.81 33.90
N ILE A 5 -36.56 -6.91 33.77
CA ILE A 5 -35.72 -6.79 32.58
C ILE A 5 -34.42 -7.52 32.87
N ILE A 6 -34.11 -8.53 32.06
CA ILE A 6 -32.78 -9.16 32.04
C ILE A 6 -32.06 -8.54 30.84
N SER A 7 -31.17 -7.58 31.09
CA SER A 7 -30.34 -6.95 30.05
C SER A 7 -28.88 -7.34 30.19
N GLY A 8 -28.24 -7.63 29.06
CA GLY A 8 -26.80 -7.85 28.94
C GLY A 8 -26.28 -7.09 27.73
N GLY A 9 -25.29 -6.23 27.94
CA GLY A 9 -24.62 -5.50 26.86
C GLY A 9 -23.51 -4.61 27.41
N LYS A 10 -22.27 -4.87 27.00
CA LYS A 10 -21.17 -3.89 27.16
C LYS A 10 -21.25 -2.89 26.00
N SER A 11 -21.05 -1.61 26.28
CA SER A 11 -20.88 -0.59 25.24
C SER A 11 -19.72 -0.97 24.32
N GLY A 12 -19.98 -1.11 23.03
CA GLY A 12 -18.92 -1.33 22.04
C GLY A 12 -18.16 -0.03 21.80
N ASP A 13 -16.88 0.02 22.17
CA ASP A 13 -16.01 1.14 21.81
C ASP A 13 -15.46 0.94 20.39
N VAL A 14 -15.40 2.04 19.63
CA VAL A 14 -14.62 2.06 18.38
C VAL A 14 -13.15 1.94 18.75
N PRO A 15 -12.41 0.93 18.26
CA PRO A 15 -11.06 0.60 18.73
C PRO A 15 -10.02 1.70 18.46
N ILE A 16 -10.30 2.63 17.54
CA ILE A 16 -9.38 3.71 17.16
C ILE A 16 -10.09 5.06 17.24
N LYS A 17 -9.43 6.03 17.90
CA LYS A 17 -9.80 7.45 17.89
C LYS A 17 -8.58 8.29 17.52
N LYS A 18 -8.79 9.31 16.68
CA LYS A 18 -7.76 10.31 16.37
C LYS A 18 -7.37 11.03 17.66
N GLN A 19 -6.07 11.08 17.94
CA GLN A 19 -5.52 11.78 19.08
C GLN A 19 -4.78 13.04 18.62
N ASN A 20 -4.75 14.06 19.49
CA ASN A 20 -3.90 15.22 19.25
C ASN A 20 -2.44 14.82 19.39
N ILE A 21 -1.60 15.33 18.49
CA ILE A 21 -0.14 15.21 18.59
C ILE A 21 0.31 16.06 19.78
N LYS A 22 0.96 15.42 20.73
CA LYS A 22 1.44 15.94 22.00
C LYS A 22 2.90 15.59 22.18
N ILE A 23 3.54 16.31 23.10
CA ILE A 23 4.92 16.02 23.49
C ILE A 23 4.90 14.80 24.43
N GLN A 24 5.59 13.74 24.04
CA GLN A 24 5.77 12.56 24.89
C GLN A 24 7.00 12.74 25.81
N LYS A 25 8.14 13.16 25.24
CA LYS A 25 9.39 13.37 25.98
C LYS A 25 10.14 14.56 25.40
N LYS A 26 10.36 15.60 26.20
CA LYS A 26 11.19 16.75 25.81
C LYS A 26 12.67 16.36 25.88
N ARG A 27 13.41 16.65 24.81
CA ARG A 27 14.87 16.52 24.76
C ARG A 27 15.40 17.59 23.84
N ARG A 28 16.38 18.36 24.29
CA ARG A 28 17.10 19.33 23.47
C ARG A 28 18.57 18.99 23.51
N LEU A 29 19.23 19.31 22.42
CA LEU A 29 20.61 18.98 22.21
C LEU A 29 21.32 20.19 21.63
N THR A 30 22.51 20.47 22.16
CA THR A 30 23.36 21.58 21.75
C THR A 30 24.72 21.03 21.41
N TYR A 31 25.28 21.43 20.27
CA TYR A 31 26.62 21.06 19.88
C TYR A 31 27.29 22.15 19.05
N LYS A 32 28.63 22.12 19.01
CA LYS A 32 29.45 23.06 18.25
C LYS A 32 29.98 22.37 17.00
N MET A 33 29.71 22.93 15.82
CA MET A 33 30.37 22.55 14.58
C MET A 33 31.68 23.33 14.40
N SER A 34 32.55 22.87 13.49
CA SER A 34 33.69 23.68 13.02
C SER A 34 33.20 25.05 12.52
N GLY A 35 33.74 26.13 13.11
CA GLY A 35 33.29 27.50 12.89
C GLY A 35 32.67 28.19 14.12
N GLY A 36 32.55 27.49 15.26
CA GLY A 36 32.28 28.11 16.56
C GLY A 36 30.84 28.56 16.84
N ARG A 37 29.90 28.30 15.92
CA ARG A 37 28.47 28.55 16.14
C ARG A 37 27.83 27.37 16.88
N GLU A 38 27.19 27.65 18.01
CA GLU A 38 26.35 26.67 18.70
C GLU A 38 25.08 26.41 17.91
N GLN A 39 24.81 25.14 17.61
CA GLN A 39 23.59 24.71 16.95
C GLN A 39 22.71 23.93 17.93
N PHE A 40 21.40 24.14 17.80
CA PHE A 40 20.39 23.47 18.61
C PHE A 40 19.63 22.45 17.78
N ARG A 41 19.36 21.28 18.38
CA ARG A 41 18.47 20.24 17.85
C ARG A 41 17.39 19.92 18.88
N ASP A 42 16.15 19.95 18.44
CA ASP A 42 15.00 19.53 19.22
C ASP A 42 14.74 18.04 18.96
N LEU A 43 15.13 17.22 19.94
CA LEU A 43 14.89 15.78 19.99
C LEU A 43 13.59 15.43 20.73
N THR A 44 12.67 16.39 20.86
CA THR A 44 11.37 16.16 21.51
C THR A 44 10.52 15.18 20.72
N LEU A 45 10.24 14.02 21.32
CA LEU A 45 9.43 12.96 20.73
C LEU A 45 7.94 13.28 20.78
N LEU A 46 7.24 12.96 19.70
CA LEU A 46 5.82 13.21 19.50
C LEU A 46 5.08 11.88 19.40
N ASN A 47 3.86 11.80 19.96
CA ASN A 47 2.98 10.66 19.72
C ASN A 47 2.31 10.73 18.34
N PRO A 48 2.05 9.57 17.69
CA PRO A 48 1.30 9.54 16.45
C PRO A 48 -0.17 9.94 16.67
N PRO A 49 -0.85 10.45 15.62
CA PRO A 49 -2.26 10.83 15.69
C PRO A 49 -3.20 9.63 15.79
N TYR A 50 -2.74 8.43 15.43
CA TYR A 50 -3.45 7.16 15.57
C TYR A 50 -2.48 6.12 16.13
N ASP A 51 -3.00 5.08 16.77
CA ASP A 51 -2.19 3.94 17.15
C ASP A 51 -1.78 3.16 15.89
N LEU A 52 -0.49 3.19 15.57
CA LEU A 52 0.05 2.59 14.36
C LEU A 52 -0.06 1.05 14.39
N SER A 53 0.08 0.42 15.56
CA SER A 53 -0.04 -1.03 15.71
C SER A 53 -1.49 -1.48 15.42
N VAL A 54 -2.46 -0.74 15.95
CA VAL A 54 -3.88 -1.07 15.69
C VAL A 54 -4.24 -0.83 14.22
N LEU A 55 -3.74 0.24 13.57
CA LEU A 55 -3.96 0.47 12.14
C LEU A 55 -3.45 -0.69 11.28
N ARG A 56 -2.25 -1.21 11.57
CA ARG A 56 -1.70 -2.38 10.89
C ARG A 56 -2.54 -3.63 11.13
N SER A 57 -2.97 -3.89 12.37
CA SER A 57 -3.81 -5.07 12.65
C SER A 57 -5.14 -5.08 11.90
N ILE A 58 -5.66 -3.91 11.50
CA ILE A 58 -6.92 -3.81 10.75
C ILE A 58 -6.76 -4.34 9.32
N THR A 59 -5.57 -4.26 8.72
CA THR A 59 -5.36 -4.80 7.38
C THR A 59 -5.44 -6.32 7.35
N ASP A 60 -5.08 -6.99 8.45
CA ASP A 60 -5.20 -8.44 8.61
C ASP A 60 -6.66 -8.89 8.83
N LEU A 61 -7.50 -7.99 9.36
CA LEU A 61 -8.90 -8.27 9.66
C LEU A 61 -9.86 -7.90 8.53
N SER A 62 -9.39 -7.18 7.51
CA SER A 62 -10.21 -6.68 6.42
C SER A 62 -10.16 -7.60 5.20
N ASP A 63 -11.32 -7.83 4.60
CA ASP A 63 -11.49 -8.70 3.44
C ASP A 63 -10.87 -8.18 2.13
N ILE A 64 -10.45 -6.91 2.10
CA ILE A 64 -10.02 -6.24 0.86
C ILE A 64 -8.83 -5.28 1.03
N LEU A 65 -8.54 -4.79 2.25
CA LEU A 65 -7.40 -3.89 2.44
C LEU A 65 -6.08 -4.56 2.04
N ASN A 66 -5.82 -5.78 2.52
CA ASN A 66 -4.56 -6.46 2.20
C ASN A 66 -4.41 -6.67 0.68
N GLN A 67 -5.45 -7.17 0.01
CA GLN A 67 -5.44 -7.34 -1.46
C GLN A 67 -5.20 -6.02 -2.21
N SER A 68 -5.80 -4.93 -1.73
CA SER A 68 -5.60 -3.60 -2.31
C SER A 68 -4.17 -3.10 -2.12
N ILE A 69 -3.59 -3.33 -0.94
CA ILE A 69 -2.20 -2.96 -0.61
C ILE A 69 -1.22 -3.80 -1.42
N GLU A 70 -1.44 -5.11 -1.55
CA GLU A 70 -0.62 -5.99 -2.42
C GLU A 70 -0.64 -5.50 -3.86
N ALA A 71 -1.83 -5.28 -4.43
CA ALA A 71 -1.96 -4.80 -5.79
C ALA A 71 -1.26 -3.45 -5.97
N TYR A 72 -1.43 -2.55 -5.01
CA TYR A 72 -0.81 -1.23 -5.05
C TYR A 72 0.71 -1.29 -5.05
N LYS A 73 1.34 -1.93 -4.05
CA LYS A 73 2.81 -1.98 -3.96
C LYS A 73 3.42 -2.77 -5.13
N THR A 74 2.74 -3.83 -5.60
CA THR A 74 3.24 -4.69 -6.68
C THR A 74 3.35 -3.90 -7.99
N ASN A 75 2.33 -3.09 -8.31
CA ASN A 75 2.35 -2.28 -9.53
C ASN A 75 3.23 -1.02 -9.41
N VAL A 76 3.61 -0.62 -8.20
CA VAL A 76 4.55 0.49 -7.98
C VAL A 76 6.01 0.01 -8.02
N VAL A 77 6.37 -1.11 -7.39
CA VAL A 77 7.80 -1.52 -7.30
C VAL A 77 8.03 -3.02 -7.47
N GLY A 78 6.97 -3.83 -7.47
CA GLY A 78 7.06 -5.30 -7.44
C GLY A 78 7.78 -5.92 -8.64
N PHE A 79 7.77 -5.25 -9.80
CA PHE A 79 8.52 -5.65 -11.00
C PHE A 79 10.04 -5.47 -10.85
N GLY A 80 10.49 -4.81 -9.78
CA GLY A 80 11.89 -4.64 -9.42
C GLY A 80 12.54 -3.38 -9.99
N MET A 81 13.83 -3.26 -9.73
CA MET A 81 14.64 -2.12 -10.14
C MET A 81 15.38 -2.44 -11.45
N GLY A 82 15.42 -1.47 -12.36
CA GLY A 82 16.26 -1.46 -13.54
C GLY A 82 17.27 -0.32 -13.48
N ILE A 83 18.25 -0.35 -14.38
CA ILE A 83 19.19 0.74 -14.61
C ILE A 83 18.96 1.26 -16.02
N ARG A 84 19.05 2.58 -16.20
CA ARG A 84 18.99 3.22 -17.51
C ARG A 84 20.05 4.31 -17.60
N TYR A 85 20.40 4.66 -18.84
CA TYR A 85 21.23 5.83 -19.09
C TYR A 85 20.39 7.11 -18.95
N LYS A 86 20.98 8.14 -18.35
CA LYS A 86 20.37 9.48 -18.16
C LYS A 86 20.21 10.26 -19.47
N VAL A 87 21.02 9.91 -20.47
CA VAL A 87 21.01 10.55 -21.79
C VAL A 87 20.77 9.47 -22.83
N GLU A 88 19.80 9.72 -23.70
CA GLU A 88 19.49 8.86 -24.84
C GLU A 88 20.49 9.07 -25.99
N ASP A 89 20.61 8.08 -26.88
CA ASP A 89 21.36 8.17 -28.15
C ASP A 89 22.86 8.47 -28.03
N LEU A 90 23.52 7.93 -27.00
CA LEU A 90 24.98 7.92 -26.93
C LEU A 90 25.50 6.53 -27.24
N GLU A 91 26.57 6.46 -28.05
CA GLU A 91 27.37 5.25 -28.14
C GLU A 91 27.92 4.92 -26.75
N GLU A 92 27.69 3.69 -26.30
CA GLU A 92 28.17 3.23 -25.00
C GLU A 92 29.70 3.30 -24.97
N THR A 93 30.22 4.21 -24.14
CA THR A 93 31.66 4.27 -23.87
C THR A 93 32.03 3.28 -22.76
N GLU A 94 33.30 2.87 -22.70
CA GLU A 94 33.82 2.04 -21.60
C GLU A 94 33.54 2.63 -20.21
N LYS A 95 33.49 3.97 -20.09
CA LYS A 95 33.14 4.65 -18.83
C LYS A 95 31.67 4.46 -18.46
N MET A 96 30.77 4.60 -19.43
CA MET A 96 29.33 4.38 -19.23
C MET A 96 29.05 2.94 -18.79
N LYS A 97 29.69 1.98 -19.47
CA LYS A 97 29.60 0.56 -19.13
C LYS A 97 30.16 0.24 -17.74
N ALA A 98 31.28 0.86 -17.37
CA ALA A 98 31.86 0.71 -16.04
C ALA A 98 30.92 1.27 -14.94
N GLU A 99 30.32 2.44 -15.15
CA GLU A 99 29.31 2.98 -14.23
C GLU A 99 28.07 2.09 -14.13
N TRP A 100 27.58 1.58 -15.27
CA TRP A 100 26.46 0.65 -15.31
C TRP A 100 26.73 -0.59 -14.46
N ASN A 101 27.84 -1.27 -14.69
CA ASN A 101 28.22 -2.48 -13.95
C ASN A 101 28.38 -2.20 -12.45
N HIS A 102 28.92 -1.02 -12.10
CA HIS A 102 29.07 -0.62 -10.70
C HIS A 102 27.70 -0.41 -10.04
N LEU A 103 26.80 0.37 -10.64
CA LEU A 103 25.46 0.58 -10.11
C LEU A 103 24.67 -0.73 -10.04
N GLU A 104 24.86 -1.63 -11.00
CA GLU A 104 24.23 -2.94 -11.00
C GLU A 104 24.68 -3.81 -9.80
N SER A 105 25.97 -3.82 -9.49
CA SER A 105 26.49 -4.50 -8.30
C SER A 105 25.92 -3.88 -7.02
N LEU A 106 25.92 -2.55 -6.92
CA LEU A 106 25.40 -1.84 -5.76
C LEU A 106 23.93 -2.16 -5.51
N VAL A 107 23.08 -2.11 -6.54
CA VAL A 107 21.65 -2.43 -6.41
C VAL A 107 21.41 -3.86 -5.93
N LYS A 108 22.25 -4.81 -6.35
CA LYS A 108 22.18 -6.21 -5.89
C LYS A 108 22.65 -6.37 -4.44
N GLU A 109 23.61 -5.56 -4.01
CA GLU A 109 24.24 -5.63 -2.69
C GLU A 109 23.57 -4.75 -1.62
N LEU A 110 22.61 -3.90 -2.02
CA LEU A 110 21.85 -3.05 -1.10
C LEU A 110 21.15 -3.81 0.05
N CYS A 111 20.89 -5.11 -0.11
CA CYS A 111 20.42 -5.97 0.96
C CYS A 111 20.91 -7.41 0.71
N TYR A 112 21.50 -8.04 1.73
CA TYR A 112 22.07 -9.39 1.61
C TYR A 112 21.05 -10.51 1.82
N GLU A 113 20.01 -10.28 2.62
CA GLU A 113 19.05 -11.32 3.00
C GLU A 113 17.99 -11.54 1.91
N ARG A 114 17.63 -10.48 1.18
CA ARG A 114 16.57 -10.47 0.18
C ARG A 114 16.81 -9.39 -0.88
N PRO A 115 16.19 -9.48 -2.06
CA PRO A 115 16.27 -8.43 -3.07
C PRO A 115 15.87 -7.06 -2.51
N ALA A 116 16.62 -6.01 -2.87
CA ALA A 116 16.34 -4.63 -2.43
C ALA A 116 14.89 -4.18 -2.71
N LYS A 117 14.28 -4.68 -3.80
CA LYS A 117 12.86 -4.42 -4.11
C LYS A 117 11.92 -4.85 -2.99
N GLU A 118 12.20 -5.95 -2.29
CA GLU A 118 11.32 -6.49 -1.24
C GLU A 118 11.35 -5.61 0.00
N VAL A 119 12.51 -5.03 0.33
CA VAL A 119 12.64 -4.03 1.39
C VAL A 119 11.79 -2.80 1.05
N ILE A 120 11.87 -2.31 -0.18
CA ILE A 120 11.09 -1.14 -0.63
C ILE A 120 9.58 -1.46 -0.65
N GLU A 121 9.18 -2.66 -1.12
CA GLU A 121 7.80 -3.15 -1.07
C GLU A 121 7.26 -3.17 0.36
N GLU A 122 8.08 -3.59 1.33
CA GLU A 122 7.70 -3.60 2.74
C GLU A 122 7.55 -2.19 3.32
N VAL A 123 8.46 -1.26 3.00
CA VAL A 123 8.32 0.13 3.44
C VAL A 123 7.08 0.79 2.82
N ILE A 124 6.78 0.55 1.54
CA ILE A 124 5.54 1.03 0.90
C ILE A 124 4.31 0.40 1.57
N ARG A 125 4.34 -0.91 1.87
CA ARG A 125 3.27 -1.56 2.65
C ARG A 125 3.04 -0.84 3.97
N HIS A 126 4.09 -0.52 4.73
CA HIS A 126 3.96 0.22 6.00
C HIS A 126 3.27 1.58 5.80
N VAL A 127 3.60 2.31 4.73
CA VAL A 127 2.91 3.56 4.36
C VAL A 127 1.42 3.33 4.11
N GLU A 128 1.05 2.25 3.43
CA GLU A 128 -0.35 1.95 3.12
C GLU A 128 -1.14 1.41 4.32
N GLU A 129 -0.50 0.66 5.21
CA GLU A 129 -1.12 0.13 6.43
C GLU A 129 -1.37 1.24 7.46
N CYS A 130 -0.40 2.13 7.69
CA CYS A 130 -0.48 3.08 8.81
C CYS A 130 -0.13 4.54 8.46
N GLY A 131 0.09 4.84 7.18
CA GLY A 131 0.46 6.18 6.70
C GLY A 131 1.95 6.51 6.85
N ASN A 132 2.76 5.60 7.38
CA ASN A 132 4.16 5.84 7.74
C ASN A 132 5.03 4.63 7.40
N GLY A 133 6.10 4.84 6.65
CA GLY A 133 7.14 3.85 6.37
C GLY A 133 8.52 4.44 6.59
N PHE A 134 9.43 3.65 7.13
CA PHE A 134 10.78 4.08 7.47
C PHE A 134 11.77 3.14 6.77
N LEU A 135 12.57 3.70 5.87
CA LEU A 135 13.69 3.02 5.22
C LEU A 135 14.98 3.43 5.91
N GLU A 136 15.62 2.51 6.61
CA GLU A 136 16.97 2.68 7.13
C GLU A 136 17.97 2.72 5.97
N VAL A 137 18.95 3.60 6.08
CA VAL A 137 20.06 3.75 5.13
C VAL A 137 21.37 3.59 5.88
N ILE A 138 22.16 2.62 5.43
CA ILE A 138 23.41 2.18 6.06
C ILE A 138 24.57 2.67 5.19
N ARG A 139 25.52 3.38 5.82
CA ARG A 139 26.72 3.90 5.16
C ARG A 139 27.97 3.16 5.61
N ASN A 140 28.92 3.00 4.71
CA ASN A 140 30.24 2.49 5.03
C ASN A 140 31.15 3.59 5.64
N GLY A 141 32.39 3.24 6.00
CA GLY A 141 33.35 4.20 6.58
C GLY A 141 33.80 5.33 5.64
N LYS A 142 33.51 5.25 4.34
CA LYS A 142 33.74 6.32 3.36
C LYS A 142 32.54 7.27 3.24
N GLY A 143 31.43 6.95 3.90
CA GLY A 143 30.19 7.69 3.77
C GLY A 143 29.33 7.26 2.58
N GLU A 144 29.69 6.22 1.83
CA GLU A 144 28.89 5.71 0.71
C GLU A 144 27.73 4.84 1.24
N VAL A 145 26.55 4.92 0.62
CA VAL A 145 25.42 4.03 0.96
C VAL A 145 25.71 2.62 0.46
N VAL A 146 25.64 1.65 1.37
CA VAL A 146 25.92 0.23 1.07
C VAL A 146 24.79 -0.70 1.48
N GLY A 147 23.78 -0.19 2.18
CA GLY A 147 22.67 -1.03 2.61
C GLY A 147 21.39 -0.25 2.90
N ILE A 148 20.27 -0.94 2.76
CA ILE A 148 18.96 -0.46 3.18
C ILE A 148 18.22 -1.54 3.97
N ASP A 149 17.37 -1.11 4.89
CA ASP A 149 16.44 -2.01 5.58
C ASP A 149 15.13 -1.31 5.92
N SER A 150 14.08 -2.09 6.20
CA SER A 150 12.78 -1.58 6.62
C SER A 150 12.68 -1.55 8.14
N ILE A 151 12.21 -0.44 8.71
CA ILE A 151 11.95 -0.35 10.15
C ILE A 151 10.44 -0.40 10.42
N LYS A 152 10.04 -1.20 11.40
CA LYS A 152 8.64 -1.32 11.84
C LYS A 152 8.09 0.02 12.36
N PRO A 153 7.01 0.55 11.77
CA PRO A 153 6.52 1.89 12.10
C PRO A 153 5.89 1.99 13.50
N GLU A 154 5.30 0.92 14.03
CA GLU A 154 4.62 0.91 15.34
C GLU A 154 5.55 1.17 16.53
N TYR A 155 6.85 0.95 16.36
CA TYR A 155 7.86 1.20 17.37
C TYR A 155 8.65 2.49 17.13
N MET A 156 8.31 3.23 16.07
CA MET A 156 9.06 4.42 15.66
C MET A 156 8.42 5.71 16.14
N PHE A 157 9.18 6.52 16.87
CA PHE A 157 8.78 7.84 17.34
C PHE A 157 9.49 8.95 16.56
N VAL A 158 8.74 9.95 16.12
CA VAL A 158 9.22 11.07 15.31
C VAL A 158 9.34 12.35 16.15
N THR A 159 10.37 13.17 15.92
CA THR A 159 10.54 14.46 16.60
C THR A 159 9.83 15.61 15.91
N LYS A 160 9.87 16.79 16.54
CA LYS A 160 9.60 18.07 15.86
C LYS A 160 10.55 18.32 14.68
N LEU A 161 10.12 19.19 13.78
CA LEU A 161 10.88 19.57 12.61
C LEU A 161 12.02 20.53 13.02
N ASN A 162 13.23 20.17 12.64
CA ASN A 162 14.43 20.96 12.85
C ASN A 162 14.85 21.61 11.53
N ARG A 163 15.59 22.73 11.63
CA ARG A 163 16.31 23.32 10.50
C ARG A 163 17.80 23.12 10.74
N VAL A 164 18.48 22.56 9.76
CA VAL A 164 19.92 22.25 9.84
C VAL A 164 20.59 22.69 8.55
N VAL A 165 21.84 23.10 8.64
CA VAL A 165 22.65 23.45 7.46
C VAL A 165 23.33 22.18 6.99
N ASN A 166 23.11 21.77 5.74
CA ASN A 166 23.78 20.61 5.15
C ASN A 166 25.25 20.91 4.80
N GLU A 167 25.98 19.91 4.32
CA GLU A 167 27.40 20.03 3.95
C GLU A 167 27.65 21.08 2.85
N ASN A 168 26.65 21.30 1.98
CA ASN A 168 26.67 22.30 0.92
C ASN A 168 26.29 23.71 1.39
N GLY A 169 26.10 23.93 2.69
CA GLY A 169 25.73 25.23 3.26
C GLY A 169 24.26 25.62 3.10
N GLN A 170 23.38 24.69 2.70
CA GLN A 170 21.95 24.93 2.48
C GLN A 170 21.12 24.57 3.71
N ASP A 171 20.10 25.37 4.02
CA ASP A 171 19.12 25.07 5.06
C ASP A 171 18.18 23.94 4.62
N ILE A 172 18.28 22.79 5.28
CA ILE A 172 17.39 21.64 5.10
C ILE A 172 16.53 21.43 6.35
N LYS A 173 15.35 20.82 6.13
CA LYS A 173 14.40 20.48 7.18
C LYS A 173 14.53 18.99 7.52
N VAL A 174 14.82 18.67 8.77
CA VAL A 174 15.07 17.30 9.21
C VAL A 174 14.28 16.95 10.47
N ARG A 175 14.06 15.64 10.66
CA ARG A 175 13.57 15.07 11.90
C ARG A 175 14.54 14.00 12.41
N TYR A 176 14.43 13.73 13.69
CA TYR A 176 15.08 12.60 14.33
C TYR A 176 14.03 11.55 14.66
N PHE A 177 14.51 10.32 14.77
CA PHE A 177 13.67 9.17 15.01
C PHE A 177 14.22 8.38 16.17
N CYS A 178 13.32 7.78 16.95
CA CYS A 178 13.68 6.94 18.08
C CYS A 178 12.86 5.66 18.02
N PHE A 179 13.53 4.54 17.78
CA PHE A 179 12.94 3.21 17.74
C PHE A 179 12.95 2.59 19.14
N ARG A 180 11.80 2.02 19.54
CA ARG A 180 11.64 1.34 20.83
C ARG A 180 10.74 0.12 20.67
N ASP A 181 11.35 -1.01 20.38
CA ASP A 181 10.68 -2.31 20.43
C ASP A 181 10.88 -2.94 21.82
N PRO A 182 9.81 -3.19 22.60
CA PRO A 182 9.89 -3.86 23.89
C PRO A 182 10.50 -5.27 23.83
N LEU A 183 10.53 -5.90 22.66
CA LEU A 183 11.07 -7.24 22.45
C LEU A 183 12.57 -7.24 22.11
N MET A 184 13.19 -6.06 21.96
CA MET A 184 14.61 -5.91 21.61
C MET A 184 15.35 -5.07 22.65
N ASP A 185 16.69 -5.07 22.59
CA ASP A 185 17.54 -4.25 23.47
C ASP A 185 17.22 -2.74 23.39
N SER A 186 16.65 -2.29 22.26
CA SER A 186 16.12 -0.92 22.09
C SER A 186 15.06 -0.52 23.13
N GLY A 187 14.39 -1.48 23.76
CA GLY A 187 13.40 -1.26 24.82
C GLY A 187 14.02 -0.87 26.17
N VAL A 188 15.30 -1.16 26.40
CA VAL A 188 15.96 -1.03 27.72
C VAL A 188 16.82 0.25 27.82
N GLU A 189 17.39 0.74 26.72
CA GLU A 189 18.33 1.87 26.70
C GLU A 189 17.83 3.13 25.96
N SER A 190 16.70 3.71 26.41
CA SER A 190 16.19 5.01 25.90
C SER A 190 15.80 5.07 24.41
N GLY A 191 15.88 3.94 23.70
CA GLY A 191 15.60 3.75 22.28
C GLY A 191 16.81 3.95 21.36
N THR A 192 16.79 3.30 20.21
CA THR A 192 17.78 3.45 19.12
C THR A 192 17.44 4.71 18.33
N TRP A 193 18.37 5.66 18.25
CA TRP A 193 18.18 6.94 17.57
C TRP A 193 18.70 6.92 16.14
N TYR A 194 17.93 7.55 15.25
CA TYR A 194 18.25 7.73 13.84
C TYR A 194 18.09 9.21 13.47
N LYS A 195 18.78 9.62 12.40
CA LYS A 195 18.66 10.95 11.81
C LYS A 195 18.05 10.88 10.41
N THR A 196 17.52 11.99 9.91
CA THR A 196 17.05 12.05 8.51
C THR A 196 18.22 11.81 7.55
N PHE A 197 17.98 11.08 6.47
CA PHE A 197 18.97 10.87 5.41
C PHE A 197 19.57 12.20 4.91
N GLY A 198 20.91 12.31 4.93
CA GLY A 198 21.65 13.52 4.60
C GLY A 198 21.71 14.60 5.70
N ASP A 199 21.26 14.33 6.93
CA ASP A 199 21.51 15.22 8.08
C ASP A 199 22.99 15.11 8.53
N PRO A 200 23.77 16.21 8.51
CA PRO A 200 25.19 16.18 8.91
C PRO A 200 25.39 16.12 10.44
N THR A 201 24.32 16.16 11.23
CA THR A 201 24.42 16.11 12.69
C THR A 201 25.10 14.80 13.13
N PRO A 202 26.21 14.83 13.90
CA PRO A 202 26.91 13.64 14.35
C PRO A 202 26.18 12.99 15.54
N LEU A 203 24.96 12.48 15.27
CA LEU A 203 24.11 11.83 16.25
C LEU A 203 24.64 10.43 16.56
N ASN A 204 24.58 10.04 17.83
CA ASN A 204 24.88 8.68 18.26
C ASN A 204 23.61 7.85 18.45
N VAL A 205 23.76 6.52 18.44
CA VAL A 205 22.64 5.55 18.61
C VAL A 205 21.83 5.79 19.89
N ASN A 206 22.45 6.29 20.96
CA ASN A 206 21.78 6.65 22.23
C ASN A 206 21.18 8.08 22.25
N GLY A 207 21.21 8.77 21.11
CA GLY A 207 20.73 10.14 20.91
C GLY A 207 21.61 11.23 21.52
N SER A 208 22.84 10.90 21.95
CA SER A 208 23.88 11.91 22.25
C SER A 208 24.53 12.44 20.97
N VAL A 209 25.39 13.46 21.08
CA VAL A 209 26.20 13.95 19.95
C VAL A 209 27.65 13.52 20.10
N GLY A 210 28.21 12.97 19.03
CA GLY A 210 29.63 12.68 18.89
C GLY A 210 30.45 13.91 18.51
N LYS A 211 31.73 13.72 18.25
CA LYS A 211 32.54 14.75 17.59
C LYS A 211 32.07 14.88 16.14
N GLU A 212 32.44 15.98 15.51
CA GLU A 212 32.21 16.18 14.07
C GLU A 212 32.75 14.99 13.27
N GLY A 213 31.92 14.44 12.38
CA GLY A 213 32.24 13.24 11.61
C GLY A 213 32.23 11.92 12.39
N SER A 214 31.88 11.90 13.68
CA SER A 214 31.95 10.69 14.53
C SER A 214 30.58 10.24 15.09
N GLY A 215 29.50 10.46 14.35
CA GLY A 215 28.16 9.98 14.74
C GLY A 215 28.00 8.48 14.48
N THR A 216 27.36 7.76 15.40
CA THR A 216 27.10 6.31 15.28
C THR A 216 25.67 5.97 14.83
N ALA A 217 24.75 6.93 14.81
CA ALA A 217 23.38 6.71 14.36
C ALA A 217 23.30 6.58 12.84
N THR A 218 22.53 5.60 12.37
CA THR A 218 22.19 5.43 10.95
C THR A 218 21.11 6.43 10.51
N GLU A 219 20.87 6.45 9.21
CA GLU A 219 19.99 7.39 8.54
C GLU A 219 18.65 6.76 8.20
N VAL A 220 17.59 7.57 8.16
CA VAL A 220 16.25 7.12 7.82
C VAL A 220 15.61 8.04 6.78
N ILE A 221 15.01 7.43 5.76
CA ILE A 221 14.06 8.08 4.85
C ILE A 221 12.65 7.77 5.35
N HIS A 222 11.95 8.81 5.83
CA HIS A 222 10.55 8.71 6.25
C HIS A 222 9.61 8.93 5.06
N LEU A 223 8.99 7.85 4.60
CA LEU A 223 7.92 7.85 3.61
C LEU A 223 6.58 7.99 4.33
N LYS A 224 5.71 8.89 3.88
CA LYS A 224 4.41 9.10 4.52
C LYS A 224 3.38 9.70 3.59
N ASN A 225 2.12 9.43 3.94
CA ASN A 225 0.95 10.03 3.31
C ASN A 225 0.57 11.34 4.00
N GLY A 226 0.36 12.41 3.25
CA GLY A 226 -0.03 13.73 3.77
C GLY A 226 1.14 14.73 3.82
N ASP A 227 0.96 15.82 4.56
CA ASP A 227 1.84 16.98 4.50
C ASP A 227 3.23 16.69 5.06
N PHE A 228 4.26 17.16 4.34
CA PHE A 228 5.65 17.04 4.81
C PHE A 228 5.88 17.71 6.18
N GLN A 229 5.14 18.78 6.49
CA GLN A 229 5.29 19.52 7.75
C GLN A 229 4.73 18.77 8.97
N ASP A 230 3.85 17.78 8.77
CA ASP A 230 3.34 16.96 9.86
C ASP A 230 4.39 15.93 10.33
N PRO A 231 4.39 15.51 11.60
CA PRO A 231 5.35 14.51 12.06
C PRO A 231 5.01 13.09 11.60
N TYR A 232 3.73 12.79 11.35
CA TYR A 232 3.26 11.47 10.91
C TYR A 232 2.32 11.63 9.72
N GLY A 233 2.28 10.62 8.87
CA GLY A 233 1.23 10.46 7.88
C GLY A 233 0.03 9.69 8.42
N VAL A 234 -1.02 9.62 7.59
CA VAL A 234 -2.27 8.91 7.86
C VAL A 234 -2.61 8.05 6.65
N PRO A 235 -3.02 6.77 6.82
CA PRO A 235 -3.30 5.90 5.69
C PRO A 235 -4.50 6.41 4.89
N ARG A 236 -4.49 6.21 3.57
CA ARG A 236 -5.51 6.75 2.66
C ARG A 236 -6.93 6.23 2.94
N TRP A 237 -7.04 5.02 3.50
CA TRP A 237 -8.31 4.37 3.83
C TRP A 237 -8.88 4.81 5.20
N ILE A 238 -8.24 5.75 5.91
CA ILE A 238 -8.69 6.19 7.25
C ILE A 238 -10.15 6.69 7.25
N GLY A 239 -10.63 7.27 6.14
CA GLY A 239 -12.01 7.72 6.00
C GLY A 239 -13.03 6.56 5.94
N ALA A 240 -12.58 5.39 5.48
CA ALA A 240 -13.39 4.17 5.43
C ALA A 240 -13.27 3.33 6.71
N LEU A 241 -12.46 3.72 7.70
CA LEU A 241 -12.18 2.94 8.92
C LEU A 241 -13.43 2.38 9.61
N ILE A 242 -14.45 3.20 9.82
CA ILE A 242 -15.70 2.77 10.47
C ILE A 242 -16.44 1.73 9.63
N LYS A 243 -16.38 1.85 8.29
CA LYS A 243 -16.96 0.87 7.39
C LYS A 243 -16.25 -0.48 7.51
N VAL A 244 -14.92 -0.48 7.53
CA VAL A 244 -14.11 -1.71 7.67
C VAL A 244 -14.42 -2.42 8.99
N ILE A 245 -14.44 -1.68 10.10
CA ILE A 245 -14.76 -2.26 11.41
C ILE A 245 -16.20 -2.78 11.43
N GLY A 246 -17.14 -2.04 10.84
CA GLY A 246 -18.54 -2.46 10.75
C GLY A 246 -18.72 -3.72 9.90
N ASN A 247 -17.95 -3.88 8.82
CA ASN A 247 -17.98 -5.04 7.93
C ASN A 247 -17.50 -6.29 8.69
N ARG A 248 -16.37 -6.18 9.40
CA ARG A 248 -15.91 -7.25 10.29
C ARG A 248 -16.97 -7.64 11.33
N LYS A 249 -17.68 -6.67 11.90
CA LYS A 249 -18.77 -6.94 12.87
C LYS A 249 -20.00 -7.55 12.23
N ALA A 250 -20.32 -7.18 11.00
CA ALA A 250 -21.37 -7.82 10.22
C ALA A 250 -21.02 -9.30 9.96
N ASP A 251 -19.76 -9.61 9.64
CA ASP A 251 -19.33 -11.00 9.43
C ASP A 251 -19.30 -11.80 10.73
N GLU A 252 -18.88 -11.19 11.85
CA GLU A 252 -19.00 -11.81 13.17
C GLU A 252 -20.47 -12.13 13.51
N LEU A 253 -21.40 -11.23 13.17
CA LEU A 253 -22.83 -11.44 13.39
C LEU A 253 -23.38 -12.56 12.49
N ASN A 254 -23.00 -12.60 11.22
CA ASN A 254 -23.34 -13.68 10.29
C ASN A 254 -22.78 -15.02 10.79
N TYR A 255 -21.52 -15.05 11.22
CA TYR A 255 -20.89 -16.24 11.78
C TYR A 255 -21.59 -16.74 13.05
N ARG A 256 -21.98 -15.84 13.95
CA ARG A 256 -22.79 -16.19 15.14
C ARG A 256 -24.15 -16.74 14.74
N TYR A 257 -24.79 -16.17 13.72
CA TYR A 257 -26.04 -16.70 13.20
C TYR A 257 -25.90 -18.17 12.73
N PHE A 258 -24.80 -18.52 12.05
CA PHE A 258 -24.54 -19.90 11.62
C PHE A 258 -24.20 -20.84 12.78
N THR A 259 -23.40 -20.39 13.75
CA THR A 259 -22.90 -21.26 14.84
C THR A 259 -23.87 -21.39 16.01
N GLN A 260 -24.61 -20.33 16.35
CA GLN A 260 -25.51 -20.27 17.50
C GLN A 260 -26.98 -20.44 17.09
N GLY A 261 -27.27 -20.36 15.78
CA GLY A 261 -28.62 -20.39 15.24
C GLY A 261 -29.33 -19.05 15.38
N ARG A 262 -30.55 -18.99 14.85
CA ARG A 262 -31.39 -17.80 14.89
C ARG A 262 -32.16 -17.73 16.21
N HIS A 263 -31.81 -16.79 17.07
CA HIS A 263 -32.59 -16.51 18.27
C HIS A 263 -33.76 -15.58 17.95
N ILE A 264 -34.98 -16.02 18.27
CA ILE A 264 -36.18 -15.19 18.16
C ILE A 264 -36.42 -14.55 19.52
N PRO A 265 -36.40 -13.21 19.64
CA PRO A 265 -36.81 -12.57 20.87
C PRO A 265 -38.33 -12.80 21.06
N LEU A 266 -38.68 -13.45 22.16
CA LEU A 266 -40.06 -13.76 22.53
C LEU A 266 -40.42 -12.99 23.82
N ALA A 267 -41.64 -12.47 23.88
CA ALA A 267 -42.26 -12.04 25.12
C ALA A 267 -43.19 -13.14 25.62
N ILE A 268 -42.97 -13.57 26.85
CA ILE A 268 -43.90 -14.45 27.58
C ILE A 268 -44.75 -13.54 28.46
N THR A 269 -46.01 -13.36 28.10
CA THR A 269 -46.98 -12.56 28.86
C THR A 269 -47.88 -13.47 29.67
N LEU A 270 -48.09 -13.12 30.94
CA LEU A 270 -48.88 -13.88 31.90
C LEU A 270 -50.09 -13.03 32.31
N GLU A 271 -51.30 -13.57 32.11
CA GLU A 271 -52.56 -12.98 32.56
C GLU A 271 -53.09 -13.80 33.75
N ASN A 272 -53.30 -13.15 34.90
CA ASN A 272 -53.79 -13.79 36.14
C ASN A 272 -52.96 -15.00 36.61
N ALA A 273 -51.67 -15.04 36.25
CA ALA A 273 -50.78 -16.17 36.53
C ALA A 273 -49.38 -15.71 36.91
N GLN A 274 -48.66 -16.53 37.69
CA GLN A 274 -47.25 -16.36 38.02
C GLN A 274 -46.49 -17.64 37.70
N LEU A 275 -45.30 -17.54 37.10
CA LEU A 275 -44.48 -18.72 36.81
C LEU A 275 -44.01 -19.38 38.09
N THR A 276 -43.90 -20.71 38.08
CA THR A 276 -43.26 -21.45 39.17
C THR A 276 -41.77 -21.11 39.24
N ALA A 277 -41.17 -21.20 40.44
CA ALA A 277 -39.72 -20.97 40.61
C ALA A 277 -38.87 -21.92 39.74
N GLU A 278 -39.36 -23.14 39.48
CA GLU A 278 -38.74 -24.12 38.58
C GLU A 278 -38.80 -23.69 37.11
N SER A 279 -39.93 -23.12 36.66
CA SER A 279 -40.06 -22.54 35.32
C SER A 279 -39.16 -21.31 35.13
N GLU A 280 -39.05 -20.45 36.14
CA GLU A 280 -38.11 -19.32 36.12
C GLU A 280 -36.65 -19.79 36.04
N ALA A 281 -36.27 -20.79 36.83
CA ALA A 281 -34.93 -21.38 36.80
C ALA A 281 -34.64 -22.05 35.46
N THR A 282 -35.62 -22.75 34.88
CA THR A 282 -35.51 -23.39 33.56
C THR A 282 -35.33 -22.33 32.46
N LEU A 283 -36.12 -21.26 32.48
CA LEU A 283 -35.97 -20.13 31.56
C LEU A 283 -34.60 -19.45 31.69
N GLN A 284 -34.12 -19.25 32.92
CA GLN A 284 -32.80 -18.68 33.16
C GLN A 284 -31.68 -19.61 32.68
N SER A 285 -31.82 -20.92 32.89
CA SER A 285 -30.85 -21.91 32.39
C SER A 285 -30.85 -21.98 30.87
N TYR A 286 -32.02 -21.89 30.23
CA TYR A 286 -32.16 -21.85 28.78
C TYR A 286 -31.55 -20.58 28.20
N ALA A 287 -31.78 -19.42 28.83
CA ALA A 287 -31.17 -18.14 28.44
C ALA A 287 -29.65 -18.13 28.63
N ASN A 288 -29.13 -18.80 29.67
CA ASN A 288 -27.71 -18.90 29.94
C ASN A 288 -26.99 -19.95 29.07
N ALA A 289 -27.71 -20.96 28.58
CA ALA A 289 -27.21 -22.04 27.72
C ALA A 289 -27.28 -21.70 26.21
N ILE A 290 -27.56 -20.45 25.86
CA ILE A 290 -27.59 -19.97 24.48
C ILE A 290 -26.19 -20.13 23.85
N GLY A 291 -26.09 -20.91 22.76
CA GLY A 291 -24.87 -21.03 21.95
C GLY A 291 -24.32 -22.44 21.67
N GLY A 292 -25.10 -23.51 21.89
CA GLY A 292 -24.70 -24.90 21.56
C GLY A 292 -25.65 -25.58 20.59
N GLU A 293 -25.12 -26.40 19.67
CA GLU A 293 -25.87 -27.17 18.67
C GLU A 293 -26.90 -28.11 19.34
N GLU A 294 -26.58 -28.64 20.53
CA GLU A 294 -27.46 -29.50 21.35
C GLU A 294 -28.76 -28.82 21.82
N ASN A 295 -28.83 -27.49 21.82
CA ASN A 295 -29.98 -26.74 22.33
C ASN A 295 -30.99 -26.34 21.24
N GLN A 296 -30.69 -26.59 19.96
CA GLN A 296 -31.51 -26.13 18.83
C GLN A 296 -32.89 -26.81 18.71
N HIS A 297 -33.18 -27.83 19.53
CA HIS A 297 -34.44 -28.60 19.51
C HIS A 297 -35.03 -28.87 20.91
N LYS A 298 -34.66 -28.12 21.95
CA LYS A 298 -35.21 -28.32 23.30
C LYS A 298 -36.63 -27.75 23.40
N PHE A 299 -37.54 -28.54 23.98
CA PHE A 299 -38.90 -28.09 24.29
C PHE A 299 -38.89 -27.26 25.57
N LEU A 300 -39.59 -26.12 25.54
CA LEU A 300 -39.78 -25.26 26.71
C LEU A 300 -41.11 -25.64 27.38
N LEU A 301 -41.04 -26.20 28.59
CA LEU A 301 -42.21 -26.41 29.45
C LEU A 301 -42.38 -25.17 30.34
N LEU A 302 -43.58 -24.58 30.33
CA LEU A 302 -43.93 -23.43 31.15
C LEU A 302 -45.12 -23.79 32.04
N GLU A 303 -44.88 -23.76 33.35
CA GLU A 303 -45.93 -23.97 34.35
C GLU A 303 -46.20 -22.66 35.07
N ALA A 304 -47.48 -22.31 35.21
CA ALA A 304 -47.90 -21.12 35.90
C ALA A 304 -49.00 -21.43 36.92
N GLU A 305 -48.88 -20.81 38.08
CA GLU A 305 -49.85 -20.87 39.17
C GLU A 305 -50.87 -19.74 39.02
N LYS A 306 -52.13 -20.03 39.37
CA LYS A 306 -53.22 -19.05 39.36
C LYS A 306 -53.00 -18.01 40.46
N VAL A 307 -53.03 -16.72 40.10
CA VAL A 307 -53.00 -15.63 41.08
C VAL A 307 -54.41 -15.06 41.24
N THR A 308 -55.09 -15.41 42.33
CA THR A 308 -56.41 -14.84 42.69
C THR A 308 -56.27 -13.81 43.81
N PRO A 309 -56.97 -12.65 43.74
CA PRO A 309 -57.09 -11.74 44.87
C PRO A 309 -57.70 -12.43 46.10
N ALA A 310 -57.23 -12.09 47.30
CA ALA A 310 -57.66 -12.73 48.55
C ALA A 310 -59.18 -12.69 48.80
N ASP A 311 -59.89 -11.72 48.21
CA ASP A 311 -61.33 -11.53 48.36
C ASP A 311 -62.20 -12.39 47.41
N ALA A 312 -61.59 -13.19 46.52
CA ALA A 312 -62.30 -13.95 45.48
C ALA A 312 -62.26 -15.49 45.70
N MET A 313 -62.18 -15.94 46.95
CA MET A 313 -62.05 -17.37 47.31
C MET A 313 -63.34 -18.21 47.24
N LEU A 314 -64.43 -17.69 46.68
CA LEU A 314 -65.70 -18.41 46.59
C LEU A 314 -66.36 -18.22 45.21
N GLY A 315 -66.05 -19.15 44.30
CA GLY A 315 -66.71 -19.29 43.00
C GLY A 315 -65.72 -19.54 41.86
N GLU A 316 -65.99 -20.53 41.02
CA GLU A 316 -65.35 -20.65 39.70
C GLU A 316 -65.83 -19.51 38.80
N ASP A 317 -65.31 -18.31 39.03
CA ASP A 317 -65.48 -17.20 38.10
C ASP A 317 -64.46 -17.37 36.97
N ASP A 318 -64.98 -17.55 35.76
CA ASP A 318 -64.23 -17.64 34.49
C ASP A 318 -63.32 -16.41 34.22
N LYS A 319 -63.54 -15.33 34.98
CA LYS A 319 -62.85 -14.05 34.87
C LYS A 319 -61.36 -14.07 35.27
N TYR A 320 -60.93 -15.09 36.01
CA TYR A 320 -59.54 -15.23 36.52
C TYR A 320 -58.83 -16.48 35.99
N LYS A 321 -59.18 -16.96 34.79
CA LYS A 321 -58.43 -18.05 34.15
C LYS A 321 -56.99 -17.62 33.89
N PRO A 322 -55.98 -18.41 34.32
CA PRO A 322 -54.58 -18.13 34.02
C PRO A 322 -54.35 -18.32 32.52
N ALA A 323 -53.69 -17.37 31.88
CA ALA A 323 -53.30 -17.48 30.48
C ALA A 323 -51.83 -17.12 30.29
N ILE A 324 -51.13 -17.95 29.52
CA ILE A 324 -49.75 -17.71 29.07
C ILE A 324 -49.83 -17.44 27.56
N ARG A 325 -49.31 -16.29 27.12
CA ARG A 325 -49.17 -15.99 25.70
C ARG A 325 -47.70 -15.80 25.36
N ILE A 326 -47.31 -16.31 24.20
CA ILE A 326 -45.96 -16.15 23.66
C ILE A 326 -46.09 -15.28 22.42
N GLU A 327 -45.59 -14.06 22.52
CA GLU A 327 -45.61 -13.08 21.44
C GLU A 327 -44.22 -12.92 20.85
N LYS A 328 -44.14 -12.87 19.52
CA LYS A 328 -42.88 -12.55 18.83
C LYS A 328 -42.67 -11.05 18.92
N LEU A 329 -41.52 -10.64 19.44
CA LEU A 329 -41.21 -9.21 19.64
C LEU A 329 -40.76 -8.51 18.35
N ALA A 330 -40.35 -9.28 17.33
CA ALA A 330 -39.96 -8.73 16.04
C ALA A 330 -40.29 -9.72 14.90
N ASP A 331 -40.81 -9.17 13.80
CA ASP A 331 -40.74 -9.85 12.51
C ASP A 331 -39.30 -9.79 12.02
N ILE A 332 -38.72 -10.96 11.80
CA ILE A 332 -37.29 -11.06 11.54
C ILE A 332 -36.98 -10.53 10.13
N LEU A 333 -35.84 -9.83 10.00
CA LEU A 333 -35.12 -9.61 8.74
C LEU A 333 -34.92 -10.96 8.03
N GLN A 334 -35.81 -11.28 7.09
CA GLN A 334 -35.98 -12.61 6.47
C GLN A 334 -34.95 -12.96 5.39
N LYS A 335 -33.94 -12.13 5.14
CA LYS A 335 -33.02 -12.37 4.01
C LYS A 335 -31.71 -12.98 4.50
N ASP A 336 -31.38 -14.16 3.98
CA ASP A 336 -30.02 -14.70 4.05
C ASP A 336 -29.03 -13.63 3.57
N ALA A 337 -27.91 -13.50 4.29
CA ALA A 337 -26.85 -12.54 4.01
C ALA A 337 -27.24 -11.05 4.14
N LEU A 338 -27.65 -10.66 5.36
CA LEU A 338 -28.14 -9.32 5.73
C LEU A 338 -27.21 -8.15 5.34
N PHE A 339 -25.91 -8.42 5.15
CA PHE A 339 -24.87 -7.40 5.00
C PHE A 339 -24.10 -7.46 3.67
N LEU A 340 -24.58 -8.19 2.65
CA LEU A 340 -23.88 -8.24 1.34
C LEU A 340 -23.70 -6.87 0.70
N GLU A 341 -24.73 -6.01 0.78
CA GLU A 341 -24.64 -4.65 0.23
C GLU A 341 -23.67 -3.78 1.05
N TYR A 342 -23.61 -4.00 2.36
CA TYR A 342 -22.65 -3.32 3.23
C TYR A 342 -21.21 -3.71 2.85
N ASP A 343 -20.95 -5.00 2.65
CA ASP A 343 -19.65 -5.52 2.21
C ASP A 343 -19.22 -4.91 0.86
N LYS A 344 -20.10 -4.93 -0.14
CA LYS A 344 -19.83 -4.29 -1.44
C LYS A 344 -19.49 -2.80 -1.29
N ASN A 345 -20.26 -2.07 -0.49
CA ASN A 345 -20.01 -0.65 -0.22
C ASN A 345 -18.66 -0.41 0.47
N VAL A 346 -18.20 -1.33 1.33
CA VAL A 346 -16.90 -1.27 1.98
C VAL A 346 -15.78 -1.49 0.97
N ILE A 347 -15.92 -2.52 0.13
CA ILE A 347 -15.00 -2.83 -0.98
C ILE A 347 -14.85 -1.62 -1.90
N ASP A 348 -15.96 -1.05 -2.38
CA ASP A 348 -15.94 0.11 -3.27
C ASP A 348 -15.30 1.34 -2.59
N SER A 349 -15.55 1.54 -1.30
CA SER A 349 -14.94 2.64 -0.54
C SER A 349 -13.42 2.47 -0.39
N ILE A 350 -12.95 1.23 -0.17
CA ILE A 350 -11.53 0.94 -0.07
C ILE A 350 -10.86 1.08 -1.42
N LEU A 351 -11.40 0.44 -2.47
CA LEU A 351 -10.88 0.54 -3.82
C LEU A 351 -10.82 2.00 -4.30
N GLY A 352 -11.87 2.77 -4.02
CA GLY A 352 -11.88 4.22 -4.28
C GLY A 352 -10.80 4.99 -3.52
N SER A 353 -10.47 4.60 -2.29
CA SER A 353 -9.37 5.20 -1.51
C SER A 353 -8.01 4.94 -2.16
N PHE A 354 -7.79 3.75 -2.73
CA PHE A 354 -6.57 3.42 -3.48
C PHE A 354 -6.60 3.86 -4.95
N ARG A 355 -7.77 4.29 -5.45
CA ARG A 355 -8.05 4.55 -6.88
C ARG A 355 -7.76 3.32 -7.75
N LEU A 356 -8.07 2.14 -7.23
CA LEU A 356 -7.87 0.87 -7.92
C LEU A 356 -9.17 0.36 -8.53
N PRO A 357 -9.21 0.04 -9.83
CA PRO A 357 -10.32 -0.70 -10.41
C PRO A 357 -10.41 -2.12 -9.83
N PRO A 358 -11.62 -2.69 -9.68
CA PRO A 358 -11.86 -4.05 -9.20
C PRO A 358 -11.07 -5.18 -9.89
N ILE A 359 -10.61 -4.97 -11.12
CA ILE A 359 -9.80 -5.97 -11.86
C ILE A 359 -8.47 -6.28 -11.16
N TYR A 360 -7.88 -5.31 -10.46
CA TYR A 360 -6.59 -5.48 -9.76
C TYR A 360 -6.67 -6.38 -8.53
N VAL A 361 -7.87 -6.60 -8.00
CA VAL A 361 -8.13 -7.43 -6.81
C VAL A 361 -8.98 -8.66 -7.15
N ALA A 362 -9.07 -9.02 -8.43
CA ALA A 362 -9.82 -10.19 -8.92
C ALA A 362 -11.31 -10.22 -8.52
N ARG A 363 -11.95 -9.05 -8.35
CA ARG A 363 -13.35 -8.92 -7.88
C ARG A 363 -14.39 -8.72 -9.00
N SER A 364 -13.98 -8.56 -10.26
CA SER A 364 -14.91 -8.33 -11.38
C SER A 364 -14.83 -9.42 -12.44
N SER A 365 -16.01 -9.87 -12.88
CA SER A 365 -16.23 -10.78 -14.01
C SER A 365 -16.65 -10.07 -15.29
N ASP A 366 -17.07 -8.80 -15.22
CA ASP A 366 -17.87 -8.15 -16.28
C ASP A 366 -17.06 -7.15 -17.12
N TYR A 367 -15.73 -7.31 -17.17
CA TYR A 367 -14.90 -6.49 -18.04
C TYR A 367 -14.84 -7.07 -19.46
N THR A 368 -15.08 -6.22 -20.46
CA THR A 368 -14.62 -6.51 -21.81
C THR A 368 -13.12 -6.24 -21.88
N ARG A 369 -12.42 -6.83 -22.87
CA ARG A 369 -10.98 -6.57 -23.06
C ARG A 369 -10.68 -5.07 -23.15
N ALA A 370 -11.48 -4.33 -23.91
CA ALA A 370 -11.31 -2.88 -24.08
C ALA A 370 -11.47 -2.12 -22.75
N THR A 371 -12.48 -2.43 -21.94
CA THR A 371 -12.68 -1.74 -20.66
C THR A 371 -11.62 -2.12 -19.61
N ALA A 372 -11.12 -3.37 -19.64
CA ALA A 372 -9.99 -3.78 -18.81
C ALA A 372 -8.69 -3.05 -19.17
N GLU A 373 -8.41 -2.88 -20.47
CA GLU A 373 -7.21 -2.18 -20.94
C GLU A 373 -7.27 -0.70 -20.58
N THR A 374 -8.37 0.00 -20.87
CA THR A 374 -8.54 1.41 -20.48
C THR A 374 -8.46 1.60 -18.96
N ALA A 375 -9.01 0.68 -18.17
CA ALA A 375 -8.90 0.75 -16.71
C ALA A 375 -7.46 0.58 -16.23
N LYS A 376 -6.67 -0.31 -16.86
CA LYS A 376 -5.26 -0.49 -16.54
C LYS A 376 -4.44 0.74 -16.89
N GLU A 377 -4.59 1.26 -18.12
CA GLU A 377 -3.92 2.46 -18.63
C GLU A 377 -4.20 3.67 -17.72
N LEU A 378 -5.47 3.94 -17.40
CA LEU A 378 -5.85 5.05 -16.52
C LEU A 378 -5.24 4.92 -15.10
N THR A 379 -5.20 3.70 -14.56
CA THR A 379 -4.64 3.46 -13.22
C THR A 379 -3.13 3.64 -13.22
N GLU A 380 -2.46 3.17 -14.28
CA GLU A 380 -1.03 3.34 -14.48
C GLU A 380 -0.67 4.83 -14.50
N GLU A 381 -1.35 5.62 -15.34
CA GLU A 381 -1.10 7.06 -15.50
C GLU A 381 -1.41 7.89 -14.24
N GLN A 382 -2.54 7.62 -13.57
CA GLN A 382 -3.01 8.48 -12.47
C GLN A 382 -2.51 8.05 -11.09
N VAL A 383 -2.13 6.79 -10.95
CA VAL A 383 -1.78 6.19 -9.66
C VAL A 383 -0.34 5.73 -9.67
N PHE A 384 0.02 4.72 -10.47
CA PHE A 384 1.29 4.02 -10.30
C PHE A 384 2.51 4.79 -10.81
N GLN A 385 2.44 5.38 -12.01
CA GLN A 385 3.53 6.11 -12.65
C GLN A 385 4.01 7.31 -11.80
N PRO A 386 3.13 8.21 -11.30
CA PRO A 386 3.58 9.35 -10.49
C PRO A 386 4.22 8.93 -9.16
N LEU A 387 3.80 7.80 -8.59
CA LEU A 387 4.39 7.28 -7.36
C LEU A 387 5.75 6.65 -7.63
N ARG A 388 5.88 5.90 -8.73
CA ARG A 388 7.16 5.35 -9.18
C ARG A 388 8.18 6.46 -9.30
N GLU A 389 7.88 7.52 -10.04
CA GLU A 389 8.78 8.67 -10.18
C GLU A 389 9.17 9.30 -8.83
N SER A 390 8.20 9.47 -7.92
CA SER A 390 8.45 10.02 -6.58
C SER A 390 9.37 9.12 -5.74
N TYR A 391 9.19 7.81 -5.81
CA TYR A 391 10.03 6.85 -5.09
C TYR A 391 11.39 6.66 -5.78
N GLU A 392 11.46 6.64 -7.11
CA GLU A 392 12.68 6.59 -7.92
C GLU A 392 13.59 7.77 -7.58
N ALA A 393 13.05 8.99 -7.49
CA ALA A 393 13.81 10.16 -7.11
C ALA A 393 14.47 10.01 -5.73
N ARG A 394 13.78 9.34 -4.79
CA ARG A 394 14.32 9.04 -3.45
C ARG A 394 15.36 7.92 -3.51
N MET A 395 15.13 6.86 -4.28
CA MET A 395 16.09 5.76 -4.37
C MET A 395 17.35 6.20 -5.11
N ASN A 396 17.26 6.99 -6.17
CA ASN A 396 18.41 7.59 -6.84
C ASN A 396 19.23 8.48 -5.90
N SER A 397 18.59 9.09 -4.89
CA SER A 397 19.29 9.89 -3.90
C SER A 397 20.25 9.08 -3.00
N LEU A 398 20.07 7.76 -2.93
CA LEU A 398 20.96 6.86 -2.19
C LEU A 398 22.35 6.77 -2.82
N PHE A 399 22.47 7.06 -4.12
CA PHE A 399 23.71 6.86 -4.87
C PHE A 399 24.47 8.17 -5.15
N ARG A 400 24.12 9.27 -4.46
CA ARG A 400 24.70 10.59 -4.72
C ARG A 400 26.20 10.63 -4.51
N GLU A 401 26.71 9.93 -3.49
CA GLU A 401 28.12 9.92 -3.11
C GLU A 401 28.99 9.14 -4.11
N TYR A 402 28.40 8.28 -4.94
CA TYR A 402 29.10 7.60 -6.03
C TYR A 402 29.27 8.47 -7.28
N GLU A 403 28.61 9.63 -7.34
CA GLU A 403 28.72 10.61 -8.42
C GLU A 403 28.44 10.08 -9.84
N PHE A 404 27.56 9.07 -9.97
CA PHE A 404 27.19 8.50 -11.27
C PHE A 404 26.72 9.57 -12.25
N GLN A 405 27.42 9.71 -13.37
CA GLN A 405 27.15 10.76 -14.36
C GLN A 405 26.19 10.27 -15.44
N TYR A 406 26.26 8.99 -15.79
CA TYR A 406 25.58 8.45 -16.97
C TYR A 406 24.40 7.57 -16.64
N VAL A 407 24.37 6.95 -15.45
CA VAL A 407 23.36 5.94 -15.10
C VAL A 407 22.49 6.37 -13.93
N GLU A 408 21.26 5.88 -13.94
CA GLU A 408 20.31 6.01 -12.83
C GLU A 408 19.44 4.76 -12.73
N ILE A 409 18.82 4.57 -11.56
CA ILE A 409 17.85 3.50 -11.35
C ILE A 409 16.44 3.97 -11.72
N PHE A 410 15.62 3.02 -12.16
CA PHE A 410 14.18 3.20 -12.33
C PHE A 410 13.43 1.96 -11.84
N PHE A 411 12.14 2.08 -11.56
CA PHE A 411 11.29 0.93 -11.26
C PHE A 411 10.68 0.40 -12.54
N LYS A 412 10.84 -0.90 -12.74
CA LYS A 412 10.27 -1.60 -13.89
C LYS A 412 8.75 -1.51 -13.83
N THR A 413 8.14 -1.46 -15.00
CA THR A 413 6.70 -1.66 -15.17
C THR A 413 6.44 -2.98 -15.90
N SER A 414 5.18 -3.37 -15.98
CA SER A 414 4.77 -4.49 -16.81
C SER A 414 4.94 -4.12 -18.28
N ASN A 415 5.76 -4.88 -19.01
CA ASN A 415 5.88 -4.75 -20.46
C ASN A 415 4.65 -5.38 -21.14
N ILE A 416 3.46 -4.80 -20.99
CA ILE A 416 2.27 -5.22 -21.73
C ILE A 416 2.23 -4.44 -23.04
N VAL A 417 3.10 -4.80 -23.98
CA VAL A 417 2.98 -4.24 -25.32
C VAL A 417 2.03 -5.10 -26.13
N LYS A 418 0.88 -4.55 -26.53
CA LYS A 418 -0.06 -5.24 -27.41
C LYS A 418 0.61 -5.41 -28.77
N MET A 419 0.71 -6.65 -29.24
CA MET A 419 1.24 -6.92 -30.58
C MET A 419 0.45 -6.22 -31.68
N ASP A 420 -0.86 -6.03 -31.46
CA ASP A 420 -1.73 -5.31 -32.40
C ASP A 420 -1.38 -3.82 -32.47
N ASP A 421 -1.04 -3.17 -31.35
CA ASP A 421 -0.62 -1.76 -31.32
C ASP A 421 0.77 -1.61 -31.93
N ILE A 422 1.70 -2.52 -31.60
CA ILE A 422 3.01 -2.62 -32.26
C ILE A 422 2.82 -2.75 -33.76
N LYS A 423 1.93 -3.65 -34.21
CA LYS A 423 1.66 -3.88 -35.62
C LYS A 423 1.06 -2.64 -36.28
N ALA A 424 0.09 -1.99 -35.64
CA ALA A 424 -0.54 -0.77 -36.16
C ALA A 424 0.43 0.41 -36.28
N ILE A 425 1.47 0.48 -35.43
CA ILE A 425 2.54 1.49 -35.53
C ILE A 425 3.61 1.07 -36.54
N LEU A 426 4.04 -0.20 -36.51
CA LEU A 426 5.13 -0.71 -37.34
C LEU A 426 4.73 -0.91 -38.81
N GLU A 427 3.51 -1.35 -39.11
CA GLU A 427 3.06 -1.58 -40.50
C GLU A 427 3.19 -0.30 -41.34
N PRO A 428 2.61 0.85 -40.93
CA PRO A 428 2.80 2.11 -41.67
C PRO A 428 4.26 2.56 -41.72
N ALA A 429 5.03 2.32 -40.66
CA ALA A 429 6.45 2.70 -40.60
C ALA A 429 7.31 1.87 -41.58
N ILE A 430 7.04 0.57 -41.66
CA ILE A 430 7.70 -0.37 -42.57
C ILE A 430 7.28 -0.07 -44.02
N GLU A 431 5.99 0.18 -44.27
CA GLU A 431 5.47 0.59 -45.58
C GLU A 431 6.09 1.92 -46.04
N ALA A 432 6.23 2.89 -45.13
CA ALA A 432 6.88 4.17 -45.37
C ALA A 432 8.42 4.07 -45.49
N LYS A 433 8.99 2.85 -45.36
CA LYS A 433 10.44 2.61 -45.36
C LYS A 433 11.18 3.49 -44.36
N ALA A 434 10.58 3.72 -43.19
CA ALA A 434 11.13 4.58 -42.13
C ALA A 434 11.90 3.80 -41.05
N VAL A 435 11.85 2.46 -41.08
CA VAL A 435 12.38 1.57 -40.05
C VAL A 435 13.61 0.82 -40.56
N ALA A 436 14.70 0.83 -39.78
CA ALA A 436 15.90 0.03 -40.05
C ALA A 436 15.78 -1.38 -39.45
N PRO A 437 16.50 -2.39 -39.97
CA PRO A 437 16.51 -3.74 -39.40
C PRO A 437 16.83 -3.80 -37.90
N ASN A 438 17.75 -2.97 -37.41
CA ASN A 438 18.10 -2.90 -35.99
C ASN A 438 17.02 -2.21 -35.13
N ASP A 439 16.12 -1.41 -35.71
CA ASP A 439 15.01 -0.81 -34.97
C ASP A 439 14.00 -1.87 -34.51
N LEU A 440 13.82 -2.92 -35.31
CA LEU A 440 12.87 -4.02 -35.03
C LEU A 440 13.41 -5.03 -34.01
N ARG A 441 14.72 -5.11 -33.79
CA ARG A 441 15.36 -6.14 -32.95
C ARG A 441 14.87 -6.12 -31.52
N ASP A 442 14.77 -4.94 -30.91
CA ASP A 442 14.30 -4.80 -29.53
C ASP A 442 12.83 -5.20 -29.41
N VAL A 443 11.98 -4.72 -30.33
CA VAL A 443 10.56 -5.07 -30.37
C VAL A 443 10.36 -6.58 -30.55
N VAL A 444 11.05 -7.18 -31.51
CA VAL A 444 10.99 -8.63 -31.75
C VAL A 444 11.60 -9.42 -30.59
N GLY A 445 12.66 -8.91 -29.95
CA GLY A 445 13.27 -9.53 -28.78
C GLY A 445 12.33 -9.57 -27.57
N LYS A 446 11.58 -8.47 -27.35
CA LYS A 446 10.50 -8.41 -26.34
C LYS A 446 9.40 -9.43 -26.63
N VAL A 447 8.99 -9.57 -27.89
CA VAL A 447 8.00 -10.56 -28.34
C VAL A 447 8.46 -12.00 -28.14
N LEU A 448 9.71 -12.29 -28.50
CA LEU A 448 10.29 -13.64 -28.41
C LEU A 448 10.81 -13.98 -27.01
N ASN A 449 10.70 -13.04 -26.06
CA ASN A 449 11.29 -13.12 -24.72
C ASN A 449 12.78 -13.52 -24.76
N LYS A 450 13.52 -12.96 -25.71
CA LYS A 450 14.95 -13.24 -25.91
C LYS A 450 15.66 -11.94 -26.33
N PRO A 451 16.76 -11.56 -25.66
CA PRO A 451 17.56 -10.42 -26.12
C PRO A 451 18.11 -10.73 -27.51
N LEU A 452 17.84 -9.84 -28.46
CA LEU A 452 18.38 -9.91 -29.81
C LEU A 452 19.43 -8.80 -29.95
N GLU A 453 20.68 -9.20 -30.14
CA GLU A 453 21.75 -8.23 -30.40
C GLU A 453 21.51 -7.51 -31.73
N PRO A 454 21.91 -6.23 -31.85
CA PRO A 454 21.94 -5.54 -33.13
C PRO A 454 22.77 -6.33 -34.16
N PHE A 455 22.38 -6.26 -35.43
CA PHE A 455 23.27 -6.72 -36.50
C PHE A 455 24.46 -5.78 -36.62
N ASP A 456 25.64 -6.35 -36.85
CA ASP A 456 26.86 -5.60 -37.16
C ASP A 456 26.80 -4.97 -38.55
N GLY A 457 27.09 -3.67 -38.65
CA GLY A 457 27.16 -2.92 -39.92
C GLY A 457 26.21 -1.73 -39.99
N ASP A 458 26.70 -0.59 -40.50
CA ASP A 458 25.94 0.67 -40.64
C ASP A 458 24.71 0.52 -41.54
N GLU A 459 24.72 -0.44 -42.46
CA GLU A 459 23.62 -0.76 -43.35
C GLU A 459 22.36 -1.23 -42.60
N TYR A 460 22.52 -1.87 -41.45
CA TYR A 460 21.39 -2.35 -40.63
C TYR A 460 20.81 -1.28 -39.71
N ASN A 461 21.48 -0.13 -39.62
CA ASN A 461 21.02 1.08 -38.93
C ASN A 461 20.33 2.06 -39.89
N LYS A 462 20.14 1.68 -41.17
CA LYS A 462 19.49 2.50 -42.20
C LYS A 462 18.24 1.79 -42.75
N PRO A 463 17.19 2.53 -43.14
CA PRO A 463 16.03 1.91 -43.77
C PRO A 463 16.38 1.29 -45.14
N ILE A 464 15.82 0.11 -45.42
CA ILE A 464 16.09 -0.62 -46.66
C ILE A 464 15.32 0.06 -47.81
N LEU A 465 16.05 0.73 -48.71
CA LEU A 465 15.50 1.23 -49.97
C LEU A 465 15.67 0.18 -51.06
N THR A 466 14.67 -0.67 -51.25
CA THR A 466 14.59 -1.51 -52.46
C THR A 466 14.24 -0.62 -53.66
N ASN A 467 15.21 -0.39 -54.55
CA ASN A 467 14.92 0.09 -55.90
C ASN A 467 14.10 -1.00 -56.61
N SER A 468 12.89 -0.63 -56.99
CA SER A 468 11.98 -1.46 -57.76
C SER A 468 12.50 -1.62 -59.18
N GLN A 469 13.52 -2.44 -59.38
CA GLN A 469 13.83 -3.08 -60.65
C GLN A 469 14.78 -4.27 -60.41
N GLY A 470 14.21 -5.47 -60.43
CA GLY A 470 14.80 -6.71 -60.93
C GLY A 470 16.15 -7.18 -60.36
N ASN A 471 16.08 -8.34 -59.70
CA ASN A 471 17.15 -9.35 -59.56
C ASN A 471 18.40 -9.04 -58.73
N ALA A 472 18.57 -9.90 -57.73
CA ALA A 472 19.80 -10.54 -57.24
C ALA A 472 21.13 -9.77 -57.33
N ILE A 473 21.68 -9.53 -56.13
CA ILE A 473 23.11 -9.59 -55.79
C ILE A 473 24.03 -8.71 -56.65
N GLY A 474 24.42 -7.57 -56.08
CA GLY A 474 25.65 -6.87 -56.44
C GLY A 474 25.45 -5.44 -56.92
N SER A 475 25.57 -4.49 -55.98
CA SER A 475 26.26 -3.20 -56.16
C SER A 475 25.84 -2.25 -55.03
N LEU A 476 26.69 -2.11 -54.02
CA LEU A 476 26.59 -1.15 -52.91
C LEU A 476 27.31 0.18 -53.22
N THR A 477 27.32 0.62 -54.49
CA THR A 477 28.10 1.81 -54.90
C THR A 477 27.31 2.77 -55.79
N GLY A 478 26.05 3.07 -55.45
CA GLY A 478 25.29 4.16 -56.07
C GLY A 478 25.15 5.34 -55.12
N GLU A 479 25.47 6.56 -55.57
CA GLU A 479 25.30 7.81 -54.84
C GLU A 479 23.91 7.89 -54.17
N ILE A 480 23.94 8.19 -52.88
CA ILE A 480 22.75 8.31 -52.03
C ILE A 480 22.15 9.69 -52.27
N ASP A 481 20.96 9.74 -52.87
CA ASP A 481 20.19 10.97 -53.00
C ASP A 481 19.52 11.31 -51.65
N LEU A 482 20.30 11.96 -50.79
CA LEU A 482 19.97 12.34 -49.40
C LEU A 482 18.77 13.30 -49.31
N GLU A 483 18.42 14.01 -50.38
CA GLU A 483 17.35 15.03 -50.35
C GLU A 483 15.94 14.43 -50.19
N LYS A 484 15.67 13.24 -50.76
CA LYS A 484 14.36 12.58 -50.59
C LYS A 484 14.16 11.95 -49.21
N ALA A 485 15.23 11.67 -48.49
CA ALA A 485 15.18 11.13 -47.14
C ALA A 485 15.07 12.21 -46.04
N TYR A 486 15.43 13.46 -46.36
CA TYR A 486 15.58 14.53 -45.36
C TYR A 486 14.90 15.88 -45.71
N GLY A 487 14.11 16.03 -46.77
CA GLY A 487 13.51 17.34 -47.09
C GLY A 487 12.19 17.41 -47.87
N ARG A 488 11.19 18.06 -47.23
CA ARG A 488 10.02 18.80 -47.76
C ARG A 488 8.82 18.02 -48.36
N SER A 489 8.32 17.01 -47.66
CA SER A 489 6.90 16.60 -47.81
C SER A 489 6.28 16.24 -46.46
N GLU A 490 4.96 16.40 -46.32
CA GLU A 490 4.19 16.07 -45.10
C GLU A 490 4.47 14.63 -44.59
N THR A 491 4.85 13.72 -45.49
CA THR A 491 5.24 12.33 -45.18
C THR A 491 6.57 12.21 -44.42
N SER A 492 7.50 13.17 -44.57
CA SER A 492 8.79 13.20 -43.86
C SER A 492 8.63 13.64 -42.40
N GLU A 493 7.71 14.55 -42.12
CA GLU A 493 7.36 14.93 -40.74
C GLU A 493 6.64 13.79 -40.02
N LEU A 494 5.79 13.06 -40.75
CA LEU A 494 5.09 11.88 -40.24
C LEU A 494 6.07 10.72 -39.94
N ALA A 495 7.07 10.51 -40.78
CA ALA A 495 8.14 9.53 -40.54
C ALA A 495 9.08 9.93 -39.39
N ALA A 496 9.30 11.23 -39.16
CA ALA A 496 10.08 11.74 -38.03
C ALA A 496 9.29 11.65 -36.70
N THR A 497 7.99 11.96 -36.73
CA THR A 497 7.10 11.81 -35.56
C THR A 497 6.85 10.34 -35.22
N LEU A 498 6.70 9.44 -36.21
CA LEU A 498 6.62 8.01 -35.93
C LEU A 498 7.91 7.45 -35.33
N ARG A 499 9.08 7.91 -35.79
CA ARG A 499 10.37 7.52 -35.18
C ARG A 499 10.47 7.99 -33.74
N ARG A 500 9.97 9.20 -33.44
CA ARG A 500 9.89 9.71 -32.07
C ARG A 500 8.91 8.88 -31.21
N LEU A 501 7.76 8.48 -31.74
CA LEU A 501 6.79 7.62 -31.06
C LEU A 501 7.32 6.19 -30.82
N ILE A 502 7.96 5.58 -31.81
CA ILE A 502 8.62 4.26 -31.66
C ILE A 502 9.72 4.32 -30.59
N LYS A 503 10.38 5.48 -30.45
CA LYS A 503 11.38 5.73 -29.42
C LYS A 503 10.78 5.96 -28.03
N GLU A 504 9.63 6.64 -27.92
CA GLU A 504 8.86 6.74 -26.67
C GLU A 504 8.30 5.39 -26.20
N VAL A 505 8.12 4.40 -27.09
CA VAL A 505 7.76 3.02 -26.75
C VAL A 505 8.99 2.16 -26.36
N ARG A 506 10.21 2.64 -26.59
CA ARG A 506 11.46 1.97 -26.13
C ARG A 506 11.76 2.24 -24.65
N SER A 507 11.38 3.40 -24.12
CA SER A 507 11.43 3.75 -22.68
C SER A 507 10.35 3.06 -21.88
#